data_AF-A0A8T2NBR7-F1
#
_entry.id   AF-A0A8T2NBR7-F1
#
_cell.length_a   1.000
_cell.length_b   1.000
_cell.length_c   1.000
_cell.angle_alpha   90.00
_cell.angle_beta   90.00
_cell.angle_gamma   90.00
#
_symmetry.space_group_name_H-M   'P 1'
#
loop_
_entity.id
_entity.type
_entity.pdbx_description
1 polymer ?
#
loop_
_entity_poly.entity_id
_entity_poly.type
_entity_poly.pdbx_seq_one_letter_code
_entity_poly.pdbx_strand_id
1 'polypeptide(L)'
;MSSEEFEKLHEVYKSLYDELKLMPDRASRCHGEEKKRLVRDFDERFGEAEEVLQGMDKELLSAPPAFRNPMSTKLRLYRRDLGKLQRDMKSSDLGLGFAGRGADSRHSVYGSQNEHSTQMQSQRALLLQGSESLNNATQSIERSQRIAAETDHIGRDIIEELGEQREQLDRTRDRNLSRSRKILRSMSRRLVTNKLLLSVIILMELAILGAVVYLKFFRK
;
A
#
# COMPACT_ATOMS: atom_id res chain seq x y z
N MET A 1 22.99 -5.52 -8.30
CA MET A 1 22.33 -5.24 -9.60
C MET A 1 20.80 -5.16 -9.48
N SER A 2 20.14 -5.83 -8.52
CA SER A 2 18.67 -5.82 -8.40
C SER A 2 18.00 -4.48 -8.00
N SER A 3 18.69 -3.58 -7.29
CA SER A 3 18.07 -2.32 -6.82
C SER A 3 17.78 -1.31 -7.94
N GLU A 4 18.63 -1.23 -8.96
CA GLU A 4 18.52 -0.21 -10.01
C GLU A 4 17.37 -0.48 -10.98
N GLU A 5 17.15 -1.75 -11.33
CA GLU A 5 16.03 -2.14 -12.20
C GLU A 5 14.69 -1.94 -11.47
N PHE A 6 14.67 -2.25 -10.18
CA PHE A 6 13.53 -2.00 -9.32
C PHE A 6 13.18 -0.50 -9.24
N GLU A 7 14.18 0.37 -9.06
CA GLU A 7 13.98 1.82 -9.01
C GLU A 7 13.43 2.36 -10.34
N LYS A 8 13.95 1.90 -11.49
CA LYS A 8 13.42 2.28 -12.81
C LYS A 8 11.96 1.88 -12.98
N LEU A 9 11.61 0.64 -12.62
CA LEU A 9 10.23 0.17 -12.65
C LEU A 9 9.33 0.99 -11.70
N HIS A 10 9.86 1.37 -10.54
CA HIS A 10 9.13 2.20 -9.59
C HIS A 10 8.85 3.60 -10.13
N GLU A 11 9.81 4.22 -10.81
CA GLU A 11 9.61 5.52 -11.46
C GLU A 11 8.56 5.46 -12.57
N VAL A 12 8.62 4.44 -13.43
CA VAL A 12 7.63 4.21 -14.50
C VAL A 12 6.24 3.97 -13.91
N TYR A 13 6.13 3.16 -12.85
CA TYR A 13 4.86 2.97 -12.15
C TYR A 13 4.31 4.28 -11.62
N LYS A 14 5.16 5.12 -11.03
CA LYS A 14 4.75 6.40 -10.45
C LYS A 14 4.21 7.36 -11.51
N SER A 15 4.87 7.47 -12.66
CA SER A 15 4.37 8.31 -13.76
C SER A 15 3.02 7.81 -14.29
N LEU A 16 2.88 6.49 -14.48
CA LEU A 16 1.61 5.88 -14.91
C LEU A 16 0.50 6.10 -13.90
N TYR A 17 0.80 5.97 -12.60
CA TYR A 17 -0.17 6.18 -11.53
C TYR A 17 -0.64 7.64 -11.47
N ASP A 18 0.27 8.60 -11.61
CA ASP A 18 -0.07 10.03 -11.61
C ASP A 18 -0.96 10.40 -12.81
N GLU A 19 -0.72 9.79 -13.98
CA GLU A 19 -1.61 9.92 -15.15
C GLU A 19 -2.98 9.29 -14.91
N LEU A 20 -3.02 8.03 -14.44
CA LEU A 20 -4.25 7.29 -14.15
C LEU A 20 -5.11 7.99 -13.10
N LYS A 21 -4.51 8.63 -12.10
CA LYS A 21 -5.22 9.36 -11.04
C LYS A 21 -6.01 10.56 -11.56
N LEU A 22 -5.58 11.18 -12.66
CA LEU A 22 -6.24 12.35 -13.24
C LEU A 22 -7.38 11.98 -14.21
N MET A 23 -7.40 10.74 -14.71
CA MET A 23 -8.37 10.30 -15.70
C MET A 23 -9.82 10.20 -15.18
N PRO A 24 -10.14 9.70 -13.98
CA PRO A 24 -11.51 9.66 -13.46
C PRO A 24 -12.17 11.04 -13.33
N ASP A 25 -11.40 12.04 -12.92
CA ASP A 25 -11.85 13.43 -12.79
C ASP A 25 -12.09 14.07 -14.16
N ARG A 26 -11.27 13.75 -15.17
CA ARG A 26 -11.50 14.14 -16.57
C ARG A 26 -12.71 13.43 -17.17
N ALA A 27 -12.87 12.13 -16.92
CA ALA A 27 -13.97 11.31 -17.40
C ALA A 27 -15.34 11.77 -16.85
N SER A 28 -15.35 12.36 -15.66
CA SER A 28 -16.54 12.96 -15.06
C SER A 28 -16.98 14.25 -15.75
N ARG A 29 -16.06 14.92 -16.46
CA ARG A 29 -16.31 16.18 -17.20
C ARG A 29 -16.53 15.98 -18.71
N CYS A 30 -16.19 14.81 -19.24
CA CYS A 30 -16.37 14.46 -20.65
C CYS A 30 -17.69 13.69 -20.86
N HIS A 31 -18.28 13.83 -22.05
CA HIS A 31 -19.53 13.15 -22.43
C HIS A 31 -19.40 12.44 -23.79
N GLY A 32 -20.25 11.43 -24.04
CA GLY A 32 -20.34 10.76 -25.34
C GLY A 32 -19.07 10.02 -25.76
N GLU A 33 -18.63 10.23 -27.00
CA GLU A 33 -17.47 9.55 -27.59
C GLU A 33 -16.13 9.89 -26.91
N GLU A 34 -15.96 11.14 -26.45
CA GLU A 34 -14.74 11.56 -25.75
C GLU A 34 -14.56 10.78 -24.45
N LYS A 35 -15.65 10.55 -23.71
CA LYS A 35 -15.64 9.73 -22.50
C LYS A 35 -15.29 8.28 -22.82
N LYS A 36 -15.89 7.72 -23.88
CA LYS A 36 -15.62 6.34 -24.31
C LYS A 36 -14.16 6.13 -24.73
N ARG A 37 -13.58 7.11 -25.43
CA ARG A 37 -12.15 7.12 -25.76
C ARG A 37 -11.28 7.18 -24.50
N LEU A 38 -11.62 8.07 -23.56
CA LEU A 38 -10.87 8.24 -22.32
C LEU A 38 -10.95 7.01 -21.39
N VAL A 39 -12.06 6.27 -21.41
CA VAL A 39 -12.20 4.96 -20.75
C VAL A 39 -11.27 3.92 -21.37
N ARG A 40 -11.21 3.86 -22.71
CA ARG A 40 -10.32 2.91 -23.38
C ARG A 40 -8.84 3.24 -23.11
N ASP A 41 -8.48 4.52 -23.17
CA ASP A 41 -7.14 4.99 -22.86
C ASP A 41 -6.78 4.69 -21.38
N PHE A 42 -7.75 4.82 -20.47
CA PHE A 42 -7.57 4.41 -19.06
C PHE A 42 -7.33 2.91 -18.92
N ASP A 43 -8.12 2.07 -19.59
CA ASP A 43 -7.95 0.60 -19.52
C ASP A 43 -6.59 0.16 -20.06
N GLU A 44 -6.09 0.79 -21.13
CA GLU A 44 -4.76 0.53 -21.70
C GLU A 44 -3.65 0.91 -20.70
N ARG A 45 -3.68 2.13 -20.16
CA ARG A 45 -2.73 2.60 -19.15
C ARG A 45 -2.80 1.81 -17.84
N PHE A 46 -3.99 1.35 -17.48
CA PHE A 46 -4.20 0.50 -16.31
C PHE A 46 -3.50 -0.85 -16.50
N GLY A 47 -3.62 -1.45 -17.70
CA GLY A 47 -2.89 -2.66 -18.06
C GLY A 47 -1.37 -2.49 -18.01
N GLU A 48 -0.85 -1.37 -18.56
CA GLU A 48 0.58 -1.03 -18.46
C GLU A 48 1.04 -0.93 -17.00
N ALA A 49 0.26 -0.28 -16.13
CA ALA A 49 0.60 -0.15 -14.71
C ALA A 49 0.59 -1.51 -13.98
N GLU A 50 -0.34 -2.41 -14.31
CA GLU A 50 -0.34 -3.77 -13.78
C GLU A 50 0.88 -4.58 -14.26
N GLU A 51 1.27 -4.46 -15.52
CA GLU A 51 2.46 -5.12 -16.06
C GLU A 51 3.73 -4.65 -15.35
N VAL A 52 3.87 -3.34 -15.12
CA VAL A 52 5.00 -2.78 -14.38
C VAL A 52 5.01 -3.29 -12.93
N LEU A 53 3.86 -3.37 -12.25
CA LEU A 53 3.79 -3.96 -10.90
C LEU A 53 4.17 -5.44 -10.87
N GLN A 54 3.82 -6.21 -11.91
CA GLN A 54 4.27 -7.59 -12.05
C GLN A 54 5.79 -7.67 -12.27
N GLY A 55 6.36 -6.73 -13.04
CA GLY A 55 7.81 -6.59 -13.20
C GLY A 55 8.50 -6.30 -11.86
N MET A 56 7.95 -5.37 -11.08
CA MET A 56 8.47 -5.03 -9.75
C MET A 56 8.45 -6.23 -8.79
N ASP A 57 7.40 -7.06 -8.84
CA ASP A 57 7.33 -8.30 -8.04
C ASP A 57 8.39 -9.33 -8.44
N LYS A 58 8.64 -9.50 -9.75
CA LYS A 58 9.69 -10.40 -10.25
C LYS A 58 11.06 -9.96 -9.77
N GLU A 59 11.32 -8.66 -9.81
CA GLU A 59 12.58 -8.09 -9.33
C GLU A 59 12.70 -8.15 -7.79
N LEU A 60 11.57 -8.15 -7.08
CA LEU A 60 11.56 -8.37 -5.63
C LEU A 60 12.04 -9.77 -5.22
N LEU A 61 11.84 -10.77 -6.09
CA LEU A 61 12.25 -12.15 -5.83
C LEU A 61 13.77 -12.31 -5.84
N SER A 62 14.49 -11.49 -6.62
CA SER A 62 15.95 -11.47 -6.69
C SER A 62 16.59 -10.63 -5.57
N ALA A 63 15.79 -9.82 -4.85
CA ALA A 63 16.25 -8.91 -3.81
C ALA A 63 16.42 -9.55 -2.42
N PRO A 64 17.30 -9.01 -1.55
CA PRO A 64 17.47 -9.49 -0.18
C PRO A 64 16.20 -9.35 0.69
N PRO A 65 15.96 -10.25 1.68
CA PRO A 65 14.75 -10.25 2.50
C PRO A 65 14.48 -8.92 3.24
N ALA A 66 15.55 -8.22 3.63
CA ALA A 66 15.46 -6.93 4.33
C ALA A 66 14.82 -5.82 3.48
N PHE A 67 14.96 -5.89 2.16
CA PHE A 67 14.33 -4.96 1.21
C PHE A 67 12.99 -5.50 0.70
N ARG A 68 12.87 -6.82 0.54
CA ARG A 68 11.67 -7.49 0.02
C ARG A 68 10.43 -7.24 0.87
N ASN A 69 10.51 -7.43 2.18
CA ASN A 69 9.33 -7.33 3.07
C ASN A 69 8.67 -5.93 3.04
N PRO A 70 9.39 -4.81 3.28
CA PRO A 70 8.77 -3.50 3.23
C PRO A 70 8.27 -3.12 1.82
N MET A 71 8.92 -3.63 0.77
CA MET A 71 8.55 -3.30 -0.60
C MET A 71 7.38 -4.14 -1.13
N SER A 72 7.24 -5.40 -0.68
CA SER A 72 6.06 -6.24 -0.97
C SER A 72 4.78 -5.62 -0.39
N THR A 73 4.87 -5.07 0.82
CA THR A 73 3.78 -4.28 1.41
C THR A 73 3.40 -3.08 0.55
N LYS A 74 4.38 -2.33 0.02
CA LYS A 74 4.12 -1.20 -0.88
C LYS A 74 3.45 -1.64 -2.18
N LEU A 75 3.90 -2.75 -2.79
CA LEU A 75 3.30 -3.29 -4.01
C LEU A 75 1.84 -3.71 -3.81
N ARG A 76 1.50 -4.30 -2.66
CA ARG A 76 0.10 -4.59 -2.30
C ARG A 76 -0.74 -3.33 -2.16
N LEU A 77 -0.19 -2.26 -1.55
CA LEU A 77 -0.88 -0.97 -1.45
C LEU A 77 -1.12 -0.35 -2.84
N TYR A 78 -0.13 -0.41 -3.73
CA TYR A 78 -0.22 0.06 -5.10
C TYR A 78 -1.32 -0.67 -5.90
N ARG A 79 -1.38 -2.01 -5.82
CA ARG A 79 -2.48 -2.78 -6.41
C ARG A 79 -3.85 -2.39 -5.89
N ARG A 80 -3.97 -2.20 -4.57
CA ARG A 80 -5.22 -1.77 -3.95
C ARG A 80 -5.66 -0.40 -4.45
N ASP A 81 -4.73 0.54 -4.57
CA ASP A 81 -5.02 1.90 -4.99
C ASP A 81 -5.35 1.98 -6.50
N LEU A 82 -4.68 1.20 -7.34
CA LEU A 82 -5.11 0.96 -8.73
C LEU A 82 -6.53 0.38 -8.80
N GLY A 83 -6.83 -0.65 -8.01
CA GLY A 83 -8.18 -1.24 -7.96
C GLY A 83 -9.27 -0.28 -7.44
N LYS A 84 -8.91 0.78 -6.71
CA LYS A 84 -9.84 1.88 -6.39
C LYS A 84 -10.07 2.76 -7.61
N LEU A 85 -9.00 3.21 -8.28
CA LEU A 85 -9.09 4.02 -9.50
C LEU A 85 -9.94 3.33 -10.59
N GLN A 86 -9.79 2.02 -10.76
CA GLN A 86 -10.61 1.25 -11.70
C GLN A 86 -12.10 1.26 -11.34
N ARG A 87 -12.44 1.14 -10.06
CA ARG A 87 -13.84 1.22 -9.59
C ARG A 87 -14.40 2.62 -9.77
N ASP A 88 -13.62 3.66 -9.48
CA ASP A 88 -14.02 5.04 -9.65
C ASP A 88 -14.33 5.32 -11.14
N MET A 89 -13.47 4.85 -12.05
CA MET A 89 -13.68 4.97 -13.50
C MET A 89 -14.93 4.21 -13.99
N LYS A 90 -15.14 2.97 -13.51
CA LYS A 90 -16.35 2.18 -13.83
C LYS A 90 -17.63 2.79 -13.26
N SER A 91 -17.58 3.39 -12.08
CA SER A 91 -18.73 4.08 -11.47
C SER A 91 -19.16 5.30 -12.29
N SER A 92 -18.20 6.01 -12.87
CA SER A 92 -18.46 7.09 -13.82
C SER A 92 -19.13 6.59 -15.10
N ASP A 93 -18.83 5.38 -15.57
CA ASP A 93 -19.42 4.77 -16.77
C ASP A 93 -20.86 4.24 -16.54
N LEU A 94 -21.13 3.65 -15.37
CA LEU A 94 -22.46 3.12 -15.00
C LEU A 94 -23.56 4.19 -14.94
N GLY A 95 -23.21 5.47 -14.88
CA GLY A 95 -24.15 6.59 -15.05
C GLY A 95 -24.81 6.67 -16.45
N LEU A 96 -24.28 5.97 -17.47
CA LEU A 96 -24.89 5.87 -18.80
C LEU A 96 -25.63 4.56 -19.06
N GLY A 97 -25.39 3.49 -18.29
CA GLY A 97 -26.07 2.20 -18.48
C GLY A 97 -27.59 2.26 -18.25
N PHE A 98 -28.05 3.23 -17.45
CA PHE A 98 -29.47 3.45 -17.17
C PHE A 98 -30.12 4.55 -18.03
N ALA A 99 -29.31 5.42 -18.65
CA ALA A 99 -29.80 6.56 -19.43
C ALA A 99 -29.74 6.36 -20.96
N GLY A 100 -28.97 5.37 -21.44
CA GLY A 100 -28.67 5.19 -22.87
C GLY A 100 -29.66 4.37 -23.70
N ARG A 101 -30.75 3.82 -23.13
CA ARG A 101 -31.72 2.98 -23.88
C ARG A 101 -33.11 3.59 -24.07
N GLY A 102 -33.32 4.86 -23.73
CA GLY A 102 -34.64 5.50 -23.76
C GLY A 102 -34.89 6.54 -24.85
N ALA A 103 -33.91 6.84 -25.72
CA ALA A 103 -33.95 8.05 -26.54
C ALA A 103 -33.86 7.83 -28.05
N ASP A 104 -34.29 6.68 -28.56
CA ASP A 104 -34.44 6.47 -30.01
C ASP A 104 -35.79 5.82 -30.33
N SER A 105 -36.85 6.63 -30.23
CA SER A 105 -38.19 6.28 -30.72
C SER A 105 -38.78 7.47 -31.45
N ARG A 106 -38.16 7.85 -32.57
CA ARG A 106 -38.81 8.67 -33.60
C ARG A 106 -39.22 7.78 -34.76
N HIS A 107 -40.52 7.82 -35.05
CA HIS A 107 -41.14 7.56 -36.35
C HIS A 107 -41.55 6.11 -36.68
N SER A 108 -42.81 5.75 -36.39
CA SER A 108 -43.67 5.11 -37.39
C SER A 108 -45.14 5.22 -36.98
N VAL A 109 -45.83 6.13 -37.66
CA VAL A 109 -47.28 6.18 -37.79
C VAL A 109 -47.68 4.93 -38.58
N TYR A 110 -48.45 4.00 -38.02
CA TYR A 110 -49.25 2.91 -38.66
C TYR A 110 -49.23 1.66 -37.78
N GLY A 111 -50.27 1.42 -36.96
CA GLY A 111 -50.31 0.20 -36.14
C GLY A 111 -51.54 -0.05 -35.27
N SER A 112 -52.69 0.57 -35.55
CA SER A 112 -53.91 0.44 -34.73
C SER A 112 -54.57 -0.95 -34.74
N GLN A 113 -53.99 -1.96 -35.40
CA GLN A 113 -54.60 -3.29 -35.54
C GLN A 113 -53.72 -4.44 -35.01
N ASN A 114 -52.52 -4.14 -34.47
CA ASN A 114 -51.56 -5.15 -33.99
C ASN A 114 -51.29 -5.08 -32.47
N GLU A 115 -52.06 -4.29 -31.71
CA GLU A 115 -51.79 -3.99 -30.30
C GLU A 115 -51.89 -5.20 -29.37
N HIS A 116 -52.72 -6.20 -29.68
CA HIS A 116 -52.92 -7.34 -28.78
C HIS A 116 -51.79 -8.39 -28.86
N SER A 117 -51.24 -8.61 -30.05
CA SER A 117 -50.12 -9.52 -30.31
C SER A 117 -48.78 -8.92 -29.84
N THR A 118 -48.58 -7.61 -30.00
CA THR A 118 -47.37 -6.91 -29.57
C THR A 118 -47.32 -6.73 -28.05
N GLN A 119 -48.46 -6.61 -27.37
CA GLN A 119 -48.53 -6.52 -25.91
C GLN A 119 -48.13 -7.84 -25.20
N MET A 120 -48.50 -8.99 -25.75
CA MET A 120 -48.04 -10.29 -25.22
C MET A 120 -46.55 -10.56 -25.49
N GLN A 121 -46.04 -10.16 -26.67
CA GLN A 121 -44.61 -10.27 -26.97
C GLN A 121 -43.77 -9.30 -26.14
N SER A 122 -44.24 -8.08 -25.90
CA SER A 122 -43.54 -7.10 -25.06
C SER A 122 -43.51 -7.53 -23.60
N GLN A 123 -44.59 -8.12 -23.06
CA GLN A 123 -44.58 -8.73 -21.72
C GLN A 123 -43.59 -9.90 -21.61
N ARG A 124 -43.52 -10.79 -22.61
CA ARG A 124 -42.51 -11.86 -22.63
C ARG A 124 -41.08 -11.33 -22.74
N ALA A 125 -40.85 -10.32 -23.58
CA ALA A 125 -39.55 -9.66 -23.68
C ALA A 125 -39.15 -8.98 -22.36
N LEU A 126 -40.10 -8.34 -21.67
CA LEU A 126 -39.87 -7.73 -20.36
C LEU A 126 -39.51 -8.77 -19.29
N LEU A 127 -40.19 -9.93 -19.29
CA LEU A 127 -39.92 -11.01 -18.35
C LEU A 127 -38.57 -11.68 -18.63
N LEU A 128 -38.22 -11.91 -19.90
CA LEU A 128 -36.90 -12.41 -20.29
C LEU A 128 -35.79 -11.42 -19.92
N GLN A 129 -36.00 -10.13 -20.19
CA GLN A 129 -35.07 -9.07 -19.81
C GLN A 129 -34.93 -8.94 -18.28
N GLY A 130 -36.03 -9.10 -17.54
CA GLY A 130 -36.03 -9.15 -16.08
C GLY A 130 -35.24 -10.35 -15.55
N SER A 131 -35.43 -11.52 -16.15
CA SER A 131 -34.69 -12.75 -15.81
C SER A 131 -33.21 -12.63 -16.13
N GLU A 132 -32.84 -12.03 -17.26
CA GLU A 132 -31.46 -11.84 -17.68
C GLU A 132 -30.75 -10.82 -16.78
N SER A 133 -31.44 -9.73 -16.41
CA SER A 133 -30.95 -8.74 -15.44
C SER A 133 -30.72 -9.37 -14.06
N LEU A 134 -31.65 -10.22 -13.59
CA LEU A 134 -31.54 -10.91 -12.31
C LEU A 134 -30.41 -11.95 -12.31
N ASN A 135 -30.23 -12.67 -13.42
CA ASN A 135 -29.11 -13.60 -13.59
C ASN A 135 -27.76 -12.86 -13.57
N ASN A 136 -27.66 -11.73 -14.27
CA ASN A 136 -26.46 -10.88 -14.26
C ASN A 136 -26.18 -10.29 -12.87
N ALA A 137 -27.22 -9.85 -12.15
CA ALA A 137 -27.10 -9.36 -10.78
C ALA A 137 -26.62 -10.47 -9.83
N THR A 138 -27.14 -11.69 -9.97
CA THR A 138 -26.72 -12.86 -9.19
C THR A 138 -25.26 -13.19 -9.43
N GLN A 139 -24.83 -13.22 -10.69
CA GLN A 139 -23.43 -13.47 -11.05
C GLN A 139 -22.49 -12.34 -10.58
N SER A 140 -22.98 -11.10 -10.55
CA SER A 140 -22.25 -9.97 -9.98
C SER A 140 -22.05 -10.13 -8.48
N ILE A 141 -23.10 -10.50 -7.74
CA ILE A 141 -23.04 -10.75 -6.29
C ILE A 141 -22.08 -11.90 -5.97
N GLU A 142 -22.15 -13.00 -6.71
CA GLU A 142 -21.25 -14.14 -6.54
C GLU A 142 -19.78 -13.73 -6.74
N ARG A 143 -19.48 -12.95 -7.79
CA ARG A 143 -18.15 -12.37 -8.00
C ARG A 143 -17.74 -11.44 -6.85
N SER A 144 -18.63 -10.59 -6.38
CA SER A 144 -18.35 -9.70 -5.24
C SER A 144 -18.06 -10.48 -3.95
N GLN A 145 -18.79 -11.56 -3.68
CA GLN A 145 -18.52 -12.43 -2.51
C GLN A 145 -17.15 -13.11 -2.62
N ARG A 146 -16.79 -13.60 -3.82
CA ARG A 146 -15.47 -14.19 -4.04
C ARG A 146 -14.35 -13.18 -3.82
N ILE A 147 -14.48 -11.97 -4.37
CA ILE A 147 -13.51 -10.88 -4.19
C ILE A 147 -13.44 -10.47 -2.72
N ALA A 148 -14.57 -10.40 -2.01
CA ALA A 148 -14.59 -10.08 -0.59
C ALA A 148 -13.87 -11.15 0.25
N ALA A 149 -14.10 -12.44 -0.03
CA ALA A 149 -13.43 -13.54 0.64
C ALA A 149 -11.91 -13.55 0.39
N GLU A 150 -11.50 -13.26 -0.85
CA GLU A 150 -10.08 -13.11 -1.20
C GLU A 150 -9.46 -11.89 -0.49
N THR A 151 -10.18 -10.77 -0.41
CA THR A 151 -9.75 -9.57 0.31
C THR A 151 -9.62 -9.82 1.80
N ASP A 152 -10.56 -10.56 2.40
CA ASP A 152 -10.50 -10.98 3.81
C ASP A 152 -9.29 -11.86 4.09
N HIS A 153 -9.00 -12.81 3.20
CA HIS A 153 -7.82 -13.67 3.34
C HIS A 153 -6.54 -12.85 3.27
N ILE A 154 -6.41 -12.00 2.25
CA ILE A 154 -5.29 -11.07 2.11
C ILE A 154 -5.18 -10.19 3.37
N GLY A 155 -6.30 -9.69 3.89
CA GLY A 155 -6.35 -8.87 5.10
C GLY A 155 -5.84 -9.60 6.35
N ARG A 156 -6.22 -10.88 6.52
CA ARG A 156 -5.70 -11.72 7.61
C ARG A 156 -4.20 -11.93 7.49
N ASP A 157 -3.71 -12.22 6.29
CA ASP A 157 -2.27 -12.40 6.05
C ASP A 157 -1.48 -11.11 6.35
N ILE A 158 -2.04 -9.92 6.07
CA ILE A 158 -1.43 -8.64 6.50
C ILE A 158 -1.35 -8.58 8.03
N ILE A 159 -2.44 -8.91 8.72
CA ILE A 159 -2.50 -8.79 10.18
C ILE A 159 -1.50 -9.74 10.84
N GLU A 160 -1.37 -10.96 10.33
CA GLU A 160 -0.39 -11.94 10.78
C GLU A 160 1.04 -11.44 10.54
N GLU A 161 1.36 -10.98 9.33
CA GLU A 161 2.68 -10.46 9.01
C GLU A 161 3.04 -9.19 9.81
N LEU A 162 2.09 -8.27 10.02
CA LEU A 162 2.28 -7.11 10.89
C LEU A 162 2.51 -7.52 12.35
N GLY A 163 1.87 -8.61 12.79
CA GLY A 163 2.11 -9.23 14.09
C GLY A 163 3.54 -9.75 14.22
N GLU A 164 4.03 -10.49 13.23
CA GLU A 164 5.41 -10.98 13.17
C GLU A 164 6.43 -9.84 13.11
N GLN A 165 6.18 -8.82 12.27
CA GLN A 165 7.03 -7.64 12.18
C GLN A 165 7.09 -6.87 13.51
N ARG A 166 5.95 -6.74 14.21
CA ARG A 166 5.92 -6.14 15.55
C ARG A 166 6.76 -6.94 16.54
N GLU A 167 6.64 -8.26 16.53
CA GLU A 167 7.43 -9.13 17.41
C GLU A 167 8.93 -9.04 17.10
N GLN A 168 9.31 -8.96 15.82
CA GLN A 168 10.68 -8.77 15.38
C GLN A 168 11.24 -7.41 15.79
N LEU A 169 10.43 -6.34 15.69
CA LEU A 169 10.79 -5.00 16.15
C LEU A 169 11.00 -4.99 17.67
N ASP A 170 10.12 -5.66 18.42
CA ASP A 170 10.20 -5.72 19.89
C ASP A 170 11.45 -6.51 20.35
N ARG A 171 11.71 -7.67 19.74
CA ARG A 171 12.96 -8.43 19.96
C ARG A 171 14.21 -7.62 19.64
N THR A 172 14.18 -6.83 18.56
CA THR A 172 15.32 -5.99 18.17
C THR A 172 15.51 -4.83 19.15
N ARG A 173 14.41 -4.23 19.62
CA ARG A 173 14.42 -3.19 20.67
C ARG A 173 15.03 -3.72 21.96
N ASP A 174 14.60 -4.88 22.44
CA ASP A 174 15.14 -5.50 23.66
C ASP A 174 16.63 -5.83 23.52
N ARG A 175 17.04 -6.38 22.37
CA ARG A 175 18.45 -6.64 22.08
C ARG A 175 19.29 -5.36 22.09
N ASN A 176 18.80 -4.28 21.47
CA ASN A 176 19.50 -2.99 21.44
C ASN A 176 19.59 -2.36 22.83
N LEU A 177 18.52 -2.39 23.63
CA LEU A 177 18.54 -1.92 25.00
C LEU A 177 19.53 -2.71 25.86
N SER A 178 19.61 -4.03 25.66
CA SER A 178 20.58 -4.88 26.37
C SER A 178 22.04 -4.56 26.00
N ARG A 179 22.34 -4.27 24.72
CA ARG A 179 23.66 -3.84 24.26
C ARG A 179 24.02 -2.46 24.80
N SER A 180 23.11 -1.50 24.73
CA SER A 180 23.31 -0.15 25.28
C SER A 180 23.57 -0.18 26.77
N ARG A 181 22.84 -1.00 27.55
CA ARG A 181 23.11 -1.19 28.99
C ARG A 181 24.50 -1.80 29.25
N LYS A 182 24.94 -2.77 28.44
CA LYS A 182 26.31 -3.35 28.56
C LYS A 182 27.39 -2.30 28.29
N ILE A 183 27.21 -1.44 27.29
CA ILE A 183 28.16 -0.36 26.95
C ILE A 183 28.18 0.71 28.04
N LEU A 184 27.02 1.14 28.54
CA LEU A 184 26.95 2.10 29.65
C LEU A 184 27.61 1.55 30.92
N ARG A 185 27.44 0.26 31.22
CA ARG A 185 28.07 -0.39 32.38
C ARG A 185 29.59 -0.48 32.23
N SER A 186 30.11 -0.71 31.02
CA SER A 186 31.56 -0.72 30.78
C SER A 186 32.18 0.68 30.86
N MET A 187 31.50 1.71 30.35
CA MET A 187 31.90 3.11 30.52
C MET A 187 31.88 3.55 31.99
N SER A 188 30.81 3.22 32.72
CA SER A 188 30.67 3.52 34.15
C SER A 188 31.81 2.91 34.97
N ARG A 189 32.18 1.65 34.72
CA ARG A 189 33.32 1.01 35.39
C ARG A 189 34.64 1.73 35.14
N ARG A 190 34.93 2.11 33.88
CA ARG A 190 36.15 2.86 33.53
C ARG A 190 36.22 4.21 34.26
N LEU A 191 35.10 4.92 34.37
CA LEU A 191 35.02 6.17 35.10
C LEU A 191 35.30 5.99 36.60
N VAL A 192 34.76 4.95 37.22
CA VAL A 192 34.99 4.65 38.64
C VAL A 192 36.47 4.32 38.90
N THR A 193 37.08 3.47 38.07
CA THR A 193 38.51 3.12 38.21
C THR A 193 39.40 4.35 38.04
N ASN A 194 39.13 5.19 37.04
CA ASN A 194 39.90 6.41 36.81
C ASN A 194 39.78 7.40 37.98
N LYS A 195 38.56 7.57 38.54
CA LYS A 195 38.35 8.41 39.73
C LYS A 195 39.08 7.86 40.97
N LEU A 196 39.09 6.54 41.15
CA LEU A 196 39.77 5.92 42.29
C LEU A 196 41.30 6.06 42.17
N LEU A 197 41.87 5.82 40.99
CA LEU A 197 43.30 6.04 40.74
C LEU A 197 43.70 7.50 40.97
N LEU A 198 42.89 8.45 40.49
CA LEU A 198 43.12 9.88 40.72
C LEU A 198 43.12 10.21 42.22
N SER A 199 42.15 9.66 42.98
CA SER A 199 42.07 9.88 44.43
C SER A 199 43.30 9.33 45.17
N VAL A 200 43.84 8.18 44.75
CA VAL A 200 45.03 7.57 45.37
C VAL A 200 46.27 8.42 45.12
N ILE A 201 46.46 8.92 43.90
CA ILE A 201 47.59 9.79 43.55
C ILE A 201 47.57 11.06 44.41
N ILE A 202 46.41 11.71 44.53
CA ILE A 202 46.27 12.94 45.35
C ILE A 202 46.62 12.68 46.81
N LEU A 203 46.15 11.57 47.40
CA LEU A 203 46.48 11.22 48.78
C LEU A 203 47.98 10.95 48.97
N MET A 204 48.61 10.28 48.00
CA MET A 204 50.04 10.00 48.02
C MET A 204 50.88 11.28 47.96
N GLU A 205 50.51 12.23 47.08
CA GLU A 205 51.17 13.54 46.97
C GLU A 205 51.05 14.34 48.28
N LEU A 206 49.87 14.37 48.90
CA LEU A 206 49.66 15.04 50.18
C LEU A 206 50.48 14.41 51.31
N ALA A 207 50.63 13.08 51.31
CA ALA A 207 51.45 12.37 52.28
C ALA A 207 52.94 12.73 52.15
N ILE A 208 53.45 12.80 50.91
CA ILE A 208 54.85 13.18 50.64
C ILE A 208 55.09 14.64 51.06
N LEU A 209 54.21 15.57 50.67
CA LEU A 209 54.31 16.98 51.08
C LEU A 209 54.26 17.11 52.61
N GLY A 210 53.34 16.41 53.27
CA GLY A 210 53.25 16.38 54.73
C GLY A 210 54.53 15.85 55.39
N ALA A 211 55.10 14.76 54.87
CA ALA A 211 56.35 14.21 55.37
C ALA A 211 57.55 15.16 55.20
N VAL A 212 57.66 15.83 54.05
CA VAL A 212 58.72 16.83 53.78
C VAL A 212 58.59 18.03 54.71
N VAL A 213 57.37 18.54 54.90
CA VAL A 213 57.12 19.67 55.83
C VAL A 213 57.43 19.26 57.27
N TYR A 214 57.00 18.07 57.69
CA TYR A 214 57.29 17.54 59.02
C TYR A 214 58.80 17.41 59.25
N LEU A 215 59.54 16.80 58.32
CA LEU A 215 60.99 16.70 58.41
C LEU A 215 61.66 18.07 58.41
N LYS A 216 61.23 19.02 57.58
CA LYS A 216 61.82 20.36 57.54
C LYS A 216 61.58 21.17 58.82
N PHE A 217 60.40 21.04 59.42
CA PHE A 217 60.00 21.84 60.57
C PHE A 217 60.44 21.24 61.91
N PHE A 218 60.43 19.91 62.02
CA PHE A 218 60.75 19.21 63.26
C PHE A 218 62.22 18.77 63.36
N ARG A 219 62.95 18.72 62.24
CA ARG A 219 64.37 18.32 62.19
C ARG A 219 65.31 19.52 62.06
N LYS A 220 64.98 20.61 62.76
CA LYS A 220 65.81 21.80 62.90
C LYS A 220 66.19 22.00 64.36
#